data_AF-A0A1G7AJA2-F1
#
_entry.id   AF-A0A1G7AJA2-F1
#
_cell.length_a   1.000
_cell.length_b   1.000
_cell.length_c   1.000
_cell.angle_alpha   90.00
_cell.angle_beta   90.00
_cell.angle_gamma   90.00
#
_symmetry.space_group_name_H-M   'P 1'
#
loop_
_entity.id
_entity.type
_entity.pdbx_description
1 polymer ?
#
loop_
_entity_poly.entity_id
_entity_poly.type
_entity_poly.pdbx_seq_one_letter_code
_entity_poly.pdbx_strand_id
1 'polypeptide(L)' 'MPAHHSLHVALTAELCRLVERLVASGRYQSSSEVVRAGLRLLERAEALPSEASLPGSVPSTSSAANDQPQE' A
#
# COMPACT_ATOMS: atom_id res chain seq x y z
N MET A 1 -1.66 -17.83 -16.96
CA MET A 1 -2.36 -18.62 -15.93
C MET A 1 -1.98 -18.04 -14.58
N PRO A 2 -2.85 -17.30 -13.87
CA PRO A 2 -2.52 -16.85 -12.52
C PRO A 2 -2.35 -18.08 -11.62
N ALA A 3 -1.16 -18.24 -11.02
CA ALA A 3 -0.88 -19.36 -10.14
C ALA A 3 -1.67 -19.15 -8.83
N HIS A 4 -2.77 -19.88 -8.66
CA HIS A 4 -3.50 -19.90 -7.40
C HIS A 4 -2.65 -20.59 -6.34
N HIS A 5 -2.05 -19.82 -5.44
CA HIS A 5 -1.42 -20.36 -4.22
C HIS A 5 -2.49 -20.51 -3.13
N SER A 6 -2.60 -21.73 -2.59
CA SER A 6 -3.46 -22.03 -1.46
C SER A 6 -2.67 -21.93 -0.17
N LEU A 7 -3.12 -21.10 0.77
CA LEU A 7 -2.52 -20.89 2.09
C LEU A 7 -3.60 -21.15 3.15
N HIS A 8 -3.27 -21.93 4.18
CA HIS A 8 -4.12 -22.11 5.34
C HIS A 8 -3.78 -21.05 6.39
N VAL A 9 -4.79 -20.31 6.86
CA VAL A 9 -4.59 -19.17 7.77
C VAL A 9 -5.50 -19.36 8.98
N ALA A 10 -4.92 -19.26 10.17
CA ALA A 10 -5.70 -19.26 11.41
C ALA A 10 -6.18 -17.83 11.71
N LEU A 11 -7.49 -17.68 11.92
CA LEU A 11 -8.11 -16.41 12.30
C LEU A 11 -8.73 -16.53 13.69
N THR A 12 -8.83 -15.41 14.40
CA THR A 12 -9.59 -15.35 15.64
C THR A 12 -11.09 -15.49 15.36
N ALA A 13 -11.87 -15.92 16.36
CA ALA A 13 -13.32 -16.11 16.21
C ALA A 13 -14.05 -14.84 15.72
N GLU A 14 -13.61 -13.67 16.21
CA GLU A 14 -14.16 -12.37 15.79
C GLU A 14 -13.89 -12.07 14.31
N LEU A 15 -12.69 -12.40 13.81
CA LEU A 15 -12.35 -12.25 12.39
C LEU A 15 -13.13 -13.23 11.52
N CYS A 16 -13.35 -14.47 11.97
CA CYS A 16 -14.20 -15.42 11.25
C CYS A 16 -15.63 -14.86 11.08
N ARG A 17 -16.24 -14.35 12.15
CA ARG A 17 -17.58 -13.73 12.10
C ARG A 17 -17.61 -12.53 11.16
N LEU A 18 -16.57 -11.70 11.16
CA LEU A 18 -16.46 -10.57 10.23
C LEU A 18 -16.43 -11.06 8.77
N VAL A 19 -15.62 -12.07 8.45
CA VAL A 19 -15.52 -12.65 7.11
C VAL A 19 -16.86 -13.22 6.67
N GLU A 20 -17.51 -14.05 7.50
CA GLU A 20 -18.81 -14.63 7.22
C GLU A 20 -19.85 -13.55 6.88
N ARG A 21 -19.88 -12.47 7.67
CA ARG A 21 -20.81 -11.36 7.49
C ARG A 21 -20.54 -10.58 6.20
N LEU A 22 -19.27 -10.44 5.80
CA LEU A 22 -18.88 -9.80 4.55
C LEU A 22 -19.21 -10.67 3.33
N VAL A 23 -19.05 -11.99 3.42
CA VAL A 23 -19.49 -12.92 2.36
C VAL A 23 -21.01 -12.94 2.26
N ALA A 24 -21.72 -13.00 3.39
CA ALA A 24 -23.18 -12.96 3.44
C ALA A 24 -23.77 -11.67 2.87
N SER A 25 -23.02 -10.56 2.90
CA SER A 25 -23.43 -9.30 2.27
C SER A 25 -23.45 -9.35 0.73
N GLY A 26 -22.92 -10.41 0.12
CA GLY A 26 -22.82 -10.57 -1.34
C GLY A 26 -21.72 -9.73 -1.99
N ARG A 27 -21.00 -8.89 -1.22
CA ARG A 27 -19.89 -8.07 -1.73
C ARG A 27 -18.62 -8.86 -2.04
N TYR A 28 -18.49 -10.05 -1.47
CA TYR A 28 -17.34 -10.93 -1.65
C TYR A 28 -17.83 -12.36 -1.84
N GLN A 29 -17.23 -13.08 -2.78
CA GLN A 29 -17.62 -14.43 -3.17
C GLN A 29 -17.06 -15.50 -2.20
N SER A 30 -15.97 -15.21 -1.51
CA SER A 30 -15.30 -16.18 -0.63
C SER A 30 -14.49 -15.54 0.49
N SER A 31 -14.20 -16.32 1.53
CA SER A 31 -13.27 -15.93 2.60
C SER A 31 -11.91 -15.50 2.05
N SER A 32 -11.37 -16.23 1.07
CA SER A 32 -10.10 -15.89 0.43
C SER A 32 -10.14 -14.54 -0.28
N GLU A 33 -11.30 -14.14 -0.82
CA GLU A 33 -11.45 -12.82 -1.43
C GLU A 33 -11.49 -11.71 -0.38
N VAL A 34 -12.20 -11.92 0.72
CA VAL A 34 -12.21 -10.99 1.86
C VAL A 34 -10.80 -10.79 2.40
N VAL A 35 -10.05 -11.88 2.61
CA VAL A 35 -8.66 -11.83 3.08
C VAL A 35 -7.78 -11.07 2.10
N ARG A 36 -7.87 -11.35 0.79
CA ARG A 36 -7.13 -10.58 -0.24
C ARG A 36 -7.51 -9.10 -0.27
N ALA A 37 -8.77 -8.76 -0.06
CA ALA A 37 -9.21 -7.36 0.03
C ALA A 37 -8.63 -6.67 1.27
N GLY A 38 -8.61 -7.36 2.41
CA GLY A 38 -7.98 -6.89 3.65
C GLY A 38 -6.48 -6.67 3.49
N LEU A 39 -5.76 -7.63 2.90
CA LEU A 39 -4.32 -7.50 2.65
C LEU A 39 -3.99 -6.35 1.69
N ARG A 40 -4.79 -6.11 0.65
CA ARG A 40 -4.63 -4.94 -0.25
C ARG A 40 -4.85 -3.60 0.46
N LEU A 41 -5.71 -3.57 1.48
CA LEU A 41 -5.89 -2.36 2.31
C LEU A 41 -4.67 -2.15 3.22
N LEU A 42 -4.16 -3.21 3.83
CA LEU A 42 -2.95 -3.17 4.66
C LEU A 42 -1.73 -2.74 3.83
N GLU A 43 -1.52 -3.33 2.66
CA GLU A 43 -0.43 -2.97 1.74
C GLU A 43 -0.46 -1.49 1.36
N ARG A 44 -1.66 -0.93 1.09
CA ARG A 44 -1.80 0.50 0.81
C ARG A 44 -1.51 1.37 2.03
N ALA A 45 -1.91 0.94 3.22
CA ALA A 45 -1.63 1.68 4.46
C ALA A 45 -0.12 1.70 4.77
N GLU A 46 0.59 0.61 4.50
CA GLU A 46 2.05 0.50 4.65
C GLU A 46 2.81 1.24 3.53
N ALA A 47 2.24 1.28 2.31
CA ALA A 47 2.85 1.94 1.17
C ALA A 47 2.64 3.46 1.16
N LEU A 48 1.66 3.99 1.90
CA LEU A 48 1.62 5.42 2.16
C LEU A 48 2.89 5.75 2.97
N PRO A 49 3.82 6.57 2.42
CA PRO A 49 4.94 7.04 3.21
C PRO A 49 4.31 7.70 4.43
N SER A 50 4.66 7.23 5.63
CA SER A 50 4.45 8.05 6.82
C SER A 50 5.04 9.42 6.48
N GLU A 51 4.23 10.47 6.50
CA GLU A 51 4.62 11.85 6.15
C GLU A 51 5.88 12.34 6.89
N ALA A 52 6.38 11.56 7.85
CA ALA A 52 7.68 11.71 8.49
C ALA A 52 8.91 11.55 7.57
N SER A 53 8.78 10.96 6.36
CA SER A 53 9.89 10.87 5.40
C SER A 53 9.72 11.86 4.25
N LEU A 54 9.82 13.16 4.56
CA LEU A 54 10.00 14.20 3.55
C LEU A 54 11.31 13.91 2.79
N PRO A 55 11.32 13.76 1.46
CA PRO A 55 12.53 14.00 0.66
C PRO A 55 12.78 15.52 0.61
N GLY A 56 13.10 16.11 1.76
CA GLY A 56 13.54 17.48 1.87
C GLY A 56 15.00 17.60 1.46
N SER A 57 15.27 17.74 0.16
CA SER A 57 16.35 18.59 -0.38
C SER A 57 16.51 18.35 -1.88
N VAL A 58 15.72 19.04 -2.69
CA VAL A 58 16.26 19.70 -3.88
C VAL A 58 15.61 21.07 -4.00
N PRO A 59 16.38 22.13 -3.73
CA PRO A 59 16.27 23.28 -4.62
C PRO A 59 17.64 23.72 -5.12
N SER A 60 17.67 23.88 -6.45
CA SER A 60 18.48 24.84 -7.18
C SER A 60 19.96 24.48 -7.35
N THR A 61 20.28 24.00 -8.56
CA THR A 61 21.55 24.28 -9.22
C THR A 61 21.81 25.79 -9.16
N SER A 62 22.64 26.17 -8.21
CA SER A 62 23.13 27.53 -8.07
C SER A 62 24.02 27.88 -9.27
N SER A 63 23.82 29.12 -9.71
CA SER A 63 24.69 29.93 -10.54
C SER A 63 24.69 29.64 -12.03
N ALA A 64 23.73 30.32 -12.65
CA ALA A 64 23.85 30.96 -13.95
C ALA A 64 25.28 31.44 -14.24
N ALA A 65 25.62 31.29 -15.52
CA ALA A 65 26.57 32.09 -16.26
C ALA A 65 26.70 33.51 -15.68
N ASN A 66 27.86 33.82 -15.10
CA ASN A 66 28.32 35.19 -15.12
C ASN A 66 29.41 35.28 -16.19
N ASP A 67 29.11 36.11 -17.17
CA ASP A 67 29.96 36.54 -18.27
C ASP A 67 31.22 37.25 -17.71
N GLN A 68 32.28 37.22 -18.51
CA GLN A 68 33.64 37.80 -18.36
C GLN A 68 33.69 39.29 -17.89
N PRO A 69 34.87 39.93 -17.57
CA PRO A 69 36.22 39.68 -18.11
C PRO A 69 37.42 39.81 -17.14
N GLN A 70 38.60 39.49 -17.69
CA GLN A 70 39.92 39.60 -17.08
C GLN A 70 40.47 41.04 -17.18
N GLU A 71 41.22 41.47 -16.15
CA GLU A 71 42.23 42.54 -16.22
C GLU A 71 43.63 41.95 -15.97
#